data_AF-A0A662UA91-F1
#
_entry.id   AF-A0A662UA91-F1
#
_cell.length_a   1.000
_cell.length_b   1.000
_cell.length_c   1.000
_cell.angle_alpha   90.00
_cell.angle_beta   90.00
_cell.angle_gamma   90.00
#
_symmetry.space_group_name_H-M   'P 1'
#
loop_
_entity.id
_entity.type
_entity.pdbx_description
1 polymer ?
#
loop_
_entity_poly.entity_id
_entity_poly.type
_entity_poly.pdbx_seq_one_letter_code
_entity_poly.pdbx_strand_id
1 'polypeptide(L)'
;MATAKVTIKAIHDTDLVKILKKLGLYEGVVEGRYRCFVCGNKITLDNIGGLFKSRDGKINFVCNNTKCLMIAAEITSKISKE
;
A
#
# COMPACT_ATOMS: atom_id res chain seq x y z
N MET A 1 -18.47 14.20 -17.24
CA MET A 1 -17.78 14.01 -15.95
C MET A 1 -16.29 13.87 -16.23
N ALA A 2 -15.43 14.73 -15.70
CA ALA A 2 -13.98 14.62 -15.88
C ALA A 2 -13.47 13.42 -15.07
N THR A 3 -12.94 12.40 -15.75
CA THR A 3 -12.30 11.25 -15.11
C THR A 3 -10.94 11.69 -14.57
N ALA A 4 -10.79 11.71 -13.23
CA ALA A 4 -9.49 11.90 -12.61
C ALA A 4 -8.60 10.69 -12.94
N LYS A 5 -7.47 10.92 -13.62
CA LYS A 5 -6.46 9.89 -13.87
C LYS A 5 -5.45 9.88 -12.74
N VAL A 6 -5.24 8.72 -12.13
CA VAL A 6 -4.17 8.49 -11.15
C VAL A 6 -3.23 7.43 -11.70
N THR A 7 -1.93 7.75 -11.71
CA THR A 7 -0.89 6.79 -12.10
C THR A 7 -0.44 6.03 -10.87
N ILE A 8 -0.54 4.70 -10.91
CA ILE A 8 -0.11 3.81 -9.83
C ILE A 8 1.06 2.96 -10.35
N LYS A 9 2.14 2.89 -9.57
CA LYS A 9 3.26 1.99 -9.86
C LYS A 9 2.88 0.58 -9.40
N ALA A 10 2.86 -0.37 -10.32
CA ALA A 10 2.56 -1.76 -10.02
C ALA A 10 3.82 -2.52 -9.59
N ILE A 11 3.64 -3.45 -8.66
CA ILE A 11 4.64 -4.45 -8.25
C ILE A 11 4.06 -5.82 -8.60
N HIS A 12 4.82 -6.65 -9.30
CA HIS A 12 4.41 -8.01 -9.61
C HIS A 12 4.52 -8.89 -8.35
N ASP A 13 3.61 -9.86 -8.17
CA ASP A 13 3.54 -10.70 -6.97
C ASP A 13 4.86 -11.45 -6.68
N THR A 14 5.55 -11.89 -7.74
CA THR A 14 6.87 -12.55 -7.64
C THR A 14 7.97 -11.65 -7.09
N ASP A 15 7.80 -10.33 -7.19
CA ASP A 15 8.74 -9.33 -6.71
C ASP A 15 8.30 -8.67 -5.40
N LEU A 16 7.02 -8.79 -5.03
CA LEU A 16 6.48 -8.27 -3.78
C LEU A 16 7.31 -8.74 -2.58
N VAL A 17 7.54 -10.05 -2.47
CA VAL A 17 8.33 -10.62 -1.36
C VAL A 17 9.76 -10.06 -1.33
N LYS A 18 10.39 -9.92 -2.50
CA LYS A 18 11.75 -9.37 -2.60
C LYS A 18 11.80 -7.92 -2.14
N ILE A 19 10.81 -7.12 -2.52
CA ILE A 19 10.69 -5.71 -2.14
C ILE A 19 10.44 -5.58 -0.64
N LEU A 20 9.53 -6.37 -0.07
CA LEU A 20 9.25 -6.38 1.37
C LEU A 20 10.50 -6.72 2.18
N LYS A 21 11.31 -7.69 1.73
CA LYS A 21 12.59 -8.04 2.36
C LYS A 21 13.61 -6.90 2.26
N LYS A 22 13.75 -6.28 1.08
CA LYS A 22 14.64 -5.12 0.89
C LYS A 22 14.27 -3.93 1.79
N LEU A 23 12.97 -3.77 2.09
CA LEU A 23 12.46 -2.72 2.96
C LEU A 23 12.47 -3.10 4.47
N GLY A 24 12.86 -4.34 4.83
CA GLY A 24 12.80 -4.83 6.21
C GLY A 24 11.38 -4.98 6.77
N LEU A 25 10.38 -5.13 5.90
CA LEU A 25 8.97 -5.20 6.28
C LEU A 25 8.41 -6.62 6.23
N TYR A 26 9.10 -7.55 5.58
CA TYR A 26 8.61 -8.90 5.31
C TYR A 26 8.20 -9.64 6.59
N GLU A 27 9.08 -9.66 7.58
CA GLU A 27 8.89 -10.35 8.85
C GLU A 27 7.66 -9.80 9.57
N GLY A 28 7.47 -8.48 9.58
CA GLY A 28 6.30 -7.87 10.19
C GLY A 28 4.98 -8.18 9.47
N VAL A 29 5.00 -8.43 8.16
CA VAL A 29 3.81 -8.89 7.43
C VAL A 29 3.49 -10.33 7.80
N VAL A 30 4.49 -11.22 7.81
CA VAL A 30 4.32 -12.64 8.15
C VAL A 30 3.84 -12.82 9.59
N GLU A 31 4.42 -12.07 10.53
CA GLU A 31 3.99 -12.06 11.94
C GLU A 31 2.63 -11.37 12.14
N GLY A 32 2.15 -10.62 11.14
CA GLY A 32 0.84 -10.00 11.19
C GLY A 32 0.78 -8.69 11.99
N ARG A 33 1.90 -7.97 12.07
CA ARG A 33 2.04 -6.71 12.80
C ARG A 33 1.42 -5.52 12.05
N TYR A 34 1.22 -5.64 10.74
CA TYR A 34 0.68 -4.55 9.92
C TYR A 34 -0.83 -4.67 9.71
N ARG A 35 -1.48 -3.51 9.64
CA ARG A 35 -2.90 -3.36 9.36
C ARG A 35 -3.10 -2.41 8.18
N CYS A 36 -4.20 -2.59 7.46
CA CYS A 36 -4.60 -1.68 6.40
C CYS A 36 -4.85 -0.30 7.00
N PHE A 37 -4.21 0.71 6.42
CA PHE A 37 -4.35 2.11 6.82
C PHE A 37 -5.80 2.63 6.71
N VAL A 38 -6.60 2.06 5.81
CA VAL A 38 -7.96 2.51 5.54
C VAL A 38 -9.00 1.78 6.39
N CYS A 39 -8.98 0.44 6.42
CA CYS A 39 -10.02 -0.35 7.07
C CYS A 39 -9.58 -1.08 8.35
N GLY A 40 -8.28 -1.05 8.70
CA GLY A 40 -7.74 -1.69 9.90
C GLY A 40 -7.61 -3.22 9.84
N ASN A 41 -8.00 -3.86 8.73
CA ASN A 41 -7.83 -5.31 8.53
C ASN A 41 -6.35 -5.71 8.58
N LYS A 42 -6.07 -6.89 9.13
CA LYS A 42 -4.73 -7.48 9.18
C LYS A 42 -4.18 -7.68 7.77
N ILE A 43 -2.93 -7.28 7.55
CA ILE A 43 -2.24 -7.47 6.28
C ILE A 43 -1.54 -8.84 6.27
N THR A 44 -1.69 -9.54 5.15
CA THR A 44 -1.02 -10.82 4.82
C THR A 44 -0.43 -10.72 3.43
N LEU A 45 0.49 -11.62 3.07
CA LEU A 45 1.09 -11.62 1.73
C LEU A 45 0.04 -11.75 0.62
N ASP A 46 -1.07 -12.44 0.88
CA ASP A 46 -2.15 -12.68 -0.09
C ASP A 46 -3.11 -11.49 -0.25
N ASN A 47 -3.10 -10.54 0.69
CA ASN A 47 -4.07 -9.45 0.71
C ASN A 47 -3.46 -8.05 0.56
N ILE A 48 -2.14 -7.95 0.37
CA ILE A 48 -1.48 -6.66 0.07
C ILE A 48 -2.00 -6.16 -1.27
N GLY A 49 -2.69 -5.02 -1.24
CA GLY A 49 -3.10 -4.29 -2.44
C GLY A 49 -2.18 -3.13 -2.77
N GLY A 50 -1.50 -2.56 -1.78
CA GLY A 50 -0.56 -1.45 -2.00
C GLY A 50 0.20 -1.06 -0.75
N LEU A 51 1.25 -0.27 -0.97
CA LEU A 51 2.06 0.35 0.06
C LEU A 51 2.45 1.76 -0.36
N PHE A 52 2.49 2.70 0.58
CA PHE A 52 2.87 4.07 0.31
C PHE A 52 3.58 4.69 1.51
N LYS A 53 4.41 5.70 1.23
CA LYS A 53 5.09 6.49 2.26
C LYS A 53 4.21 7.69 2.61
N SER A 54 3.89 7.86 3.89
CA SER A 54 3.21 9.05 4.39
C SER A 54 4.18 10.23 4.56
N ARG A 55 3.65 11.43 4.77
CA ARG A 55 4.45 12.65 4.98
C ARG A 55 5.43 12.56 6.15
N ASP A 56 5.09 11.79 7.17
CA ASP A 56 5.93 11.51 8.34
C ASP A 56 7.05 10.47 8.05
N GLY A 57 7.15 10.01 6.81
CA GLY A 57 8.13 9.06 6.34
C GLY A 57 7.80 7.61 6.65
N LYS A 58 6.69 7.31 7.35
CA LYS A 58 6.29 5.93 7.65
C LYS A 58 5.68 5.25 6.44
N ILE A 59 5.97 3.96 6.31
CA ILE A 59 5.36 3.10 5.28
C ILE A 59 4.03 2.57 5.80
N ASN A 60 2.98 2.79 5.03
CA ASN A 60 1.62 2.33 5.31
C ASN A 60 1.22 1.26 4.30
N PHE A 61 0.45 0.28 4.78
CA PHE A 61 -0.07 -0.82 3.97
C PHE A 61 -1.56 -0.63 3.66
N VAL A 62 -1.98 -1.12 2.50
CA VAL A 62 -3.36 -1.08 2.04
C VAL A 62 -3.74 -2.48 1.56
N CYS A 63 -4.89 -2.98 1.98
CA CYS A 63 -5.37 -4.28 1.52
C CYS A 63 -5.93 -4.19 0.09
N ASN A 64 -6.11 -5.34 -0.55
CA ASN A 64 -6.65 -5.50 -1.90
C ASN A 64 -8.14 -5.16 -2.06
N ASN A 65 -8.80 -4.60 -1.04
CA ASN A 65 -10.16 -4.10 -1.16
C ASN A 65 -10.20 -2.86 -2.06
N THR A 66 -11.03 -2.88 -3.11
CA THR A 66 -11.14 -1.79 -4.10
C THR A 66 -11.41 -0.43 -3.47
N LYS A 67 -12.24 -0.35 -2.41
CA LYS A 67 -12.50 0.91 -1.71
C LYS A 67 -11.24 1.46 -1.03
N CYS A 68 -10.45 0.57 -0.42
CA CYS A 68 -9.20 0.94 0.25
C CYS A 68 -8.15 1.40 -0.76
N LEU A 69 -8.05 0.71 -1.90
CA LEU A 69 -7.15 1.08 -3.00
C LEU A 69 -7.49 2.45 -3.59
N MET A 70 -8.79 2.73 -3.84
CA MET A 70 -9.22 4.04 -4.35
C MET A 70 -8.88 5.17 -3.38
N ILE A 71 -9.17 5.00 -2.08
CA ILE A 71 -8.85 6.00 -1.05
C ILE A 71 -7.33 6.22 -0.98
N ALA A 72 -6.53 5.16 -0.99
CA ALA A 72 -5.08 5.28 -0.98
C ALA A 72 -4.53 5.98 -2.23
N ALA A 73 -5.07 5.67 -3.41
CA ALA A 73 -4.71 6.33 -4.67
C ALA A 73 -5.03 7.83 -4.62
N GLU A 74 -6.17 8.22 -4.06
CA GLU A 74 -6.53 9.63 -3.88
C GLU A 74 -5.59 10.34 -2.91
N ILE A 75 -5.30 9.74 -1.75
CA ILE A 75 -4.37 10.30 -0.74
C ILE A 75 -2.98 10.53 -1.36
N THR A 76 -2.45 9.51 -2.03
CA THR A 76 -1.10 9.54 -2.60
C THR A 76 -0.98 10.48 -3.80
N SER A 77 -2.04 10.67 -4.58
CA SER A 77 -2.07 11.64 -5.68
C SER A 77 -1.89 13.10 -5.22
N LYS A 78 -2.31 13.41 -3.97
CA LYS A 78 -2.17 14.72 -3.36
C LYS A 78 -0.80 14.93 -2.70
N ILE A 79 -0.09 13.84 -2.37
CA ILE A 79 1.24 13.89 -1.74
C ILE A 79 2.35 14.18 -2.77
N SER A 80 2.20 13.74 -4.02
CA SER A 80 3.24 13.88 -5.06
C SER A 80 3.33 15.27 -5.73
N LYS A 81 2.64 16.29 -5.20
CA LYS A 81 2.57 17.65 -5.77
C LYS A 81 3.38 18.70 -4.99
N GLU A 82 4.16 18.30 -4.00
CA GLU A 82 5.06 19.18 -3.23
C GLU A 82 6.52 18.73 -3.37
#